data_AF-A0A7C1PYE3-F1
#
_entry.id   AF-A0A7C1PYE3-F1
#
_cell.length_a   1.000
_cell.length_b   1.000
_cell.length_c   1.000
_cell.angle_alpha   90.00
_cell.angle_beta   90.00
_cell.angle_gamma   90.00
#
_symmetry.space_group_name_H-M   'P 1'
#
loop_
_entity.id
_entity.type
_entity.pdbx_description
1 polymer ?
#
loop_
_entity_poly.entity_id
_entity_poly.type
_entity_poly.pdbx_seq_one_letter_code
_entity_poly.pdbx_strand_id
1 'polypeptide(L)'
;DEGVVIPPTRLVSRGELRKDFLRDLLGQVRRPTERRGDLRAQLGAGEIAARRLLELIGRWGRGVVQAAMGETVAYAERRMRAAIAALPDGRWQAEDYLERDGGDLTISVTVRIQGEEVFIGFNGTSPQESGNLNCPIPVTRSACYFVMRAVTDPDIPANAGALRPVHISAPEGCLVNARPPAAVVGGNVETSQRIADALVLALSQAMDLPAQGQGTMNNLTLGNEDFNYYETIGGGAGACPERNGASGIHLGTTNTLNTPVEALEMAFPLRVERYELRHGSGGRGRHRGGDGVVRSIRLLAPARLSLLSDRRRYGPRGAAGGGPGRPGRNLVNDGEVGGKEMLDVEAADVVTIETPGGGGYGVPGRVT
;
A
#
# COMPACT_ATOMS: atom_id res chain seq x y z
N ASP A 1 -16.76 7.64 10.71
CA ASP A 1 -16.11 8.97 10.70
C ASP A 1 -14.62 8.75 10.49
N GLU A 2 -13.99 9.48 9.57
CA GLU A 2 -12.55 9.35 9.22
C GLU A 2 -11.75 10.63 9.49
N GLY A 3 -12.32 11.56 10.27
CA GLY A 3 -11.68 12.82 10.60
C GLY A 3 -11.96 13.92 9.56
N VAL A 4 -11.01 14.84 9.43
CA VAL A 4 -11.24 16.10 8.70
C VAL A 4 -10.99 15.93 7.20
N VAL A 5 -12.04 16.12 6.40
CA VAL A 5 -11.95 16.19 4.93
C VAL A 5 -11.71 17.63 4.50
N ILE A 6 -10.54 17.92 3.93
CA ILE A 6 -10.19 19.26 3.45
C ILE A 6 -10.33 19.27 1.91
N PRO A 7 -11.33 19.96 1.33
CA PRO A 7 -11.40 20.13 -0.12
C PRO A 7 -10.22 20.98 -0.60
N PRO A 8 -9.89 21.01 -1.91
CA PRO A 8 -8.82 21.86 -2.46
C PRO A 8 -8.93 23.32 -1.97
N THR A 9 -8.10 23.68 -1.00
CA THR A 9 -8.21 24.95 -0.26
C THR A 9 -6.84 25.62 -0.23
N ARG A 10 -6.80 26.92 -0.54
CA ARG A 10 -5.57 27.70 -0.46
C ARG A 10 -5.19 27.91 1.01
N LEU A 11 -4.01 27.42 1.40
CA LEU A 11 -3.40 27.68 2.72
C LEU A 11 -2.62 29.01 2.73
N VAL A 12 -1.94 29.34 1.63
CA VAL A 12 -1.18 30.57 1.44
C VAL A 12 -1.77 31.34 0.26
N SER A 13 -1.93 32.65 0.41
CA SER A 13 -2.40 33.56 -0.64
C SER A 13 -1.48 34.77 -0.72
N ARG A 14 -0.91 35.03 -1.90
CA ARG A 14 0.03 36.16 -2.12
C ARG A 14 1.22 36.18 -1.15
N GLY A 15 1.74 35.00 -0.79
CA GLY A 15 2.84 34.86 0.18
C GLY A 15 2.41 34.94 1.65
N GLU A 16 1.14 35.23 1.92
CA GLU A 16 0.62 35.32 3.28
C GLU A 16 -0.15 34.05 3.67
N LEU A 17 0.21 33.50 4.82
CA LEU A 17 -0.47 32.36 5.41
C LEU A 17 -1.87 32.77 5.90
N ARG A 18 -2.90 32.00 5.51
CA ARG A 18 -4.27 32.19 6.01
C ARG A 18 -4.38 31.65 7.43
N LYS A 19 -3.99 32.49 8.40
CA LYS A 19 -3.89 32.13 9.83
C LYS A 19 -5.21 31.63 10.41
N ASP A 20 -6.34 32.24 10.05
CA ASP A 20 -7.65 31.84 10.56
C ASP A 20 -8.01 30.42 10.11
N PHE A 21 -7.92 30.15 8.80
CA PHE A 21 -8.14 28.80 8.27
C PHE A 21 -7.22 27.77 8.92
N LEU A 22 -5.93 28.10 9.07
CA LEU A 22 -4.99 27.18 9.72
C LEU A 22 -5.36 26.95 11.18
N ARG A 23 -5.71 27.98 11.94
CA ARG A 23 -6.16 27.84 13.34
C ARG A 23 -7.40 26.96 13.44
N ASP A 24 -8.40 27.21 12.60
CA ASP A 24 -9.67 26.47 12.63
C ASP A 24 -9.47 25.00 12.23
N LEU A 25 -8.57 24.73 11.27
CA LEU A 25 -8.17 23.37 10.91
C LEU A 25 -7.41 22.69 12.06
N LEU A 26 -6.45 23.38 12.66
CA LEU A 26 -5.66 22.84 13.78
C LEU A 26 -6.51 22.61 15.04
N GLY A 27 -7.62 23.35 15.20
CA GLY A 27 -8.59 23.13 16.28
C GLY A 27 -9.39 21.83 16.14
N GLN A 28 -9.41 21.19 14.96
CA GLN A 28 -10.14 19.94 14.70
C GLN A 28 -9.26 18.69 14.83
N VAL A 29 -7.96 18.83 15.14
CA VAL A 29 -7.01 17.72 15.20
C VAL A 29 -6.37 17.60 16.58
N ARG A 30 -6.11 16.36 17.02
CA ARG A 30 -5.58 16.08 18.37
C ARG A 30 -4.16 16.59 18.61
N ARG A 31 -3.32 16.69 17.56
CA ARG A 31 -1.90 17.09 17.67
C ARG A 31 -1.56 18.29 16.77
N PRO A 32 -2.05 19.50 17.12
CA PRO A 32 -1.94 20.66 16.23
C PRO A 32 -0.49 21.10 15.97
N THR A 33 0.42 20.94 16.93
CA THR A 33 1.84 21.30 16.75
C THR A 33 2.51 20.46 15.68
N GLU A 34 2.28 19.14 15.68
CA GLU A 34 2.83 18.24 14.67
C GLU A 34 2.21 18.48 13.30
N ARG A 35 0.88 18.62 13.23
CA ARG A 35 0.18 18.95 11.98
C ARG A 35 0.62 20.28 11.40
N ARG A 36 0.94 21.27 12.24
CA ARG A 36 1.54 22.53 11.81
C ARG A 36 2.95 22.31 11.26
N GLY A 37 3.74 21.43 11.87
CA GLY A 37 5.04 21.00 11.38
C GLY A 37 4.95 20.37 9.98
N ASP A 38 4.04 19.41 9.80
CA ASP A 38 3.78 18.73 8.51
C ASP A 38 3.42 19.75 7.41
N LEU A 39 2.47 20.64 7.68
CA LEU A 39 2.06 21.68 6.73
C LEU A 39 3.22 22.63 6.39
N ARG A 40 4.05 22.98 7.39
CA ARG A 40 5.22 23.84 7.17
C ARG A 40 6.27 23.15 6.31
N ALA A 41 6.49 21.85 6.51
CA ALA A 41 7.41 21.06 5.69
C ALA A 41 6.92 20.98 4.23
N GLN A 42 5.62 20.75 4.01
CA GLN A 42 5.03 20.75 2.66
C GLN A 42 5.18 22.10 1.95
N LEU A 43 4.97 23.21 2.67
CA LEU A 43 5.19 24.56 2.14
C LEU A 43 6.65 24.78 1.74
N GLY A 44 7.59 24.42 2.63
CA GLY A 44 9.03 24.55 2.34
C GLY A 44 9.48 23.73 1.13
N ALA A 45 8.96 22.51 0.97
CA ALA A 45 9.22 21.68 -0.20
C ALA A 45 8.70 22.35 -1.49
N GLY A 46 7.49 22.93 -1.45
CA GLY A 46 6.91 23.67 -2.57
C GLY A 46 7.70 24.93 -2.95
N GLU A 47 8.19 25.68 -1.96
CA GLU A 47 9.03 26.86 -2.18
C GLU A 47 10.36 26.50 -2.86
N ILE A 48 11.01 25.42 -2.42
CA ILE A 48 12.24 24.91 -3.05
C ILE A 48 11.95 24.49 -4.50
N ALA A 49 10.87 23.75 -4.74
CA ALA A 49 10.48 23.32 -6.09
C ALA A 49 10.23 24.51 -7.01
N ALA A 50 9.48 25.52 -6.55
CA ALA A 50 9.22 26.75 -7.30
C ALA A 50 10.50 27.50 -7.63
N ARG A 51 11.41 27.64 -6.65
CA ARG A 51 12.72 28.29 -6.86
C ARG A 51 13.55 27.55 -7.91
N ARG A 52 13.68 26.22 -7.79
CA ARG A 52 14.45 25.42 -8.77
C ARG A 52 13.86 25.47 -10.17
N LEU A 53 12.53 25.52 -10.28
CA LEU A 53 11.86 25.70 -11.57
C LEU A 53 12.16 27.08 -12.17
N LEU A 54 12.14 28.15 -11.38
CA LEU A 54 12.50 29.50 -11.82
C LEU A 54 13.97 29.60 -12.22
N GLU A 55 14.89 28.93 -11.50
CA GLU A 55 16.30 28.84 -11.87
C GLU A 55 16.48 28.15 -13.24
N LEU A 56 15.75 27.05 -13.50
CA LEU A 56 15.74 26.39 -14.82
C LEU A 56 15.20 27.30 -15.92
N ILE A 57 14.11 28.03 -15.66
CA ILE A 57 13.53 29.00 -16.60
C ILE A 57 14.50 30.15 -16.88
N GLY A 58 15.21 30.65 -15.86
CA GLY A 58 16.22 31.69 -16.01
C GLY A 58 17.40 31.23 -16.87
N ARG A 59 17.83 29.97 -16.73
CA ARG A 59 18.96 29.41 -17.48
C ARG A 59 18.62 29.05 -18.93
N TRP A 60 17.44 28.47 -19.17
CA TRP A 60 17.10 27.87 -20.47
C TRP A 60 15.96 28.58 -21.20
N GLY A 61 15.28 29.51 -20.55
CA GLY A 61 14.09 30.18 -21.07
C GLY A 61 12.82 29.34 -20.85
N ARG A 62 11.70 30.04 -20.64
CA ARG A 62 10.40 29.43 -20.35
C ARG A 62 9.95 28.43 -21.42
N GLY A 63 10.10 28.79 -22.70
CA GLY A 63 9.66 27.96 -23.82
C GLY A 63 10.36 26.61 -23.86
N VAL A 64 11.68 26.60 -23.64
CA VAL A 64 12.49 25.36 -23.60
C VAL A 64 12.07 24.48 -22.44
N VAL A 65 11.90 25.04 -21.24
CA VAL A 65 11.47 24.29 -20.06
C VAL A 65 10.08 23.68 -20.26
N GLN A 66 9.12 24.44 -20.81
CA GLN A 66 7.78 23.92 -21.09
C GLN A 66 7.79 22.82 -22.14
N ALA A 67 8.58 22.98 -23.22
CA ALA A 67 8.75 21.95 -24.23
C ALA A 67 9.38 20.67 -23.64
N ALA A 68 10.41 20.81 -22.80
CA ALA A 68 11.04 19.67 -22.13
C ALA A 68 10.10 18.94 -21.16
N MET A 69 9.24 19.66 -20.44
CA MET A 69 8.18 19.05 -19.61
C MET A 69 7.21 18.24 -20.47
N GLY A 70 6.73 18.82 -21.58
CA GLY A 70 5.85 18.13 -22.53
C GLY A 70 6.51 16.89 -23.11
N GLU A 71 7.78 17.00 -23.49
CA GLU A 71 8.55 15.88 -24.04
C GLU A 71 8.77 14.78 -23.01
N THR A 72 9.01 15.11 -21.73
CA THR A 72 9.14 14.11 -20.65
C THR A 72 7.86 13.29 -20.47
N VAL A 73 6.69 13.93 -20.65
CA VAL A 73 5.39 13.24 -20.64
C VAL A 73 5.20 12.38 -21.88
N ALA A 74 5.48 12.91 -23.07
CA ALA A 74 5.37 12.17 -24.33
C ALA A 74 6.33 10.97 -24.38
N TYR A 75 7.55 11.13 -23.86
CA TYR A 75 8.55 10.07 -23.76
C TYR A 75 8.09 8.93 -22.85
N ALA A 76 7.51 9.24 -21.69
CA ALA A 76 6.97 8.24 -20.77
C ALA A 76 5.82 7.45 -21.42
N GLU A 77 4.96 8.10 -22.20
CA GLU A 77 3.92 7.41 -22.98
C GLU A 77 4.53 6.44 -24.00
N ARG A 78 5.48 6.90 -24.83
CA ARG A 78 6.13 6.05 -25.85
C ARG A 78 6.83 4.85 -25.23
N ARG A 79 7.53 5.04 -24.11
CA ARG A 79 8.20 3.96 -23.37
C ARG A 79 7.21 2.94 -22.82
N MET A 80 6.10 3.39 -22.22
CA MET A 80 5.07 2.48 -21.72
C MET A 80 4.39 1.70 -22.84
N ARG A 81 4.00 2.36 -23.94
CA ARG A 81 3.41 1.71 -25.13
C ARG A 81 4.32 0.62 -25.68
N ALA A 82 5.61 0.93 -25.84
CA ALA A 82 6.61 -0.05 -26.30
C ALA A 82 6.77 -1.23 -25.33
N ALA A 83 6.72 -0.98 -24.01
CA ALA A 83 6.82 -2.05 -23.02
C ALA A 83 5.56 -2.92 -22.97
N ILE A 84 4.37 -2.34 -23.13
CA ILE A 84 3.10 -3.09 -23.25
C ILE A 84 3.11 -3.95 -24.51
N ALA A 85 3.60 -3.44 -25.65
CA ALA A 85 3.68 -4.20 -26.90
C ALA A 85 4.61 -5.42 -26.85
N ALA A 86 5.50 -5.51 -25.85
CA ALA A 86 6.33 -6.68 -25.61
C ALA A 86 5.64 -7.75 -24.74
N LEU A 87 4.52 -7.41 -24.10
CA LEU A 87 3.70 -8.37 -23.36
C LEU A 87 2.85 -9.20 -24.31
N PRO A 88 2.48 -10.44 -23.95
CA PRO A 88 1.56 -11.22 -24.74
C PRO A 88 0.19 -10.54 -24.84
N ASP A 89 -0.39 -10.53 -26.03
CA ASP A 89 -1.78 -10.17 -26.23
C ASP A 89 -2.71 -11.25 -25.64
N GLY A 90 -3.83 -10.83 -25.07
CA GLY A 90 -4.80 -11.76 -24.50
C GLY A 90 -5.72 -11.14 -23.46
N ARG A 91 -6.48 -12.01 -22.80
CA ARG A 91 -7.44 -11.65 -21.76
C ARG A 91 -7.35 -12.64 -20.61
N TRP A 92 -7.11 -12.12 -19.41
CA TRP A 92 -6.97 -12.92 -18.20
C TRP A 92 -7.84 -12.35 -17.08
N GLN A 93 -8.26 -13.23 -16.19
CA GLN A 93 -9.16 -12.90 -15.09
C GLN A 93 -8.67 -13.52 -13.81
N ALA A 94 -8.79 -12.79 -12.71
CA ALA A 94 -8.48 -13.30 -11.39
C ALA A 94 -9.35 -12.66 -10.32
N GLU A 95 -9.47 -13.37 -9.20
CA GLU A 95 -10.13 -12.89 -8.01
C GLU A 95 -9.24 -13.09 -6.78
N ASP A 96 -9.29 -12.11 -5.89
CA ASP A 96 -8.74 -12.19 -4.55
C ASP A 96 -9.69 -11.47 -3.57
N TYR A 97 -9.51 -11.69 -2.28
CA TYR A 97 -10.50 -11.37 -1.26
C TYR A 97 -9.92 -10.48 -0.17
N LEU A 98 -10.66 -9.45 0.25
CA LEU A 98 -10.41 -8.76 1.51
C LEU A 98 -11.19 -9.45 2.63
N GLU A 99 -10.49 -9.72 3.73
CA GLU A 99 -11.05 -10.42 4.88
C GLU A 99 -11.90 -9.47 5.72
N ARG A 100 -13.21 -9.72 5.78
CA ARG A 100 -14.14 -8.97 6.63
C ARG A 100 -15.02 -9.92 7.43
N ASP A 101 -15.38 -9.55 8.64
CA ASP A 101 -16.36 -10.30 9.43
C ASP A 101 -17.73 -10.26 8.75
N GLY A 102 -18.45 -11.38 8.80
CA GLY A 102 -19.73 -11.52 8.10
C GLY A 102 -19.62 -11.76 6.59
N GLY A 103 -18.42 -11.98 6.06
CA GLY A 103 -18.20 -12.43 4.69
C GLY A 103 -17.16 -11.60 3.95
N ASP A 104 -16.28 -12.30 3.23
CA ASP A 104 -15.21 -11.71 2.43
C ASP A 104 -15.74 -10.79 1.34
N LEU A 105 -14.92 -9.80 0.99
CA LEU A 105 -15.19 -8.88 -0.12
C LEU A 105 -14.33 -9.27 -1.32
N THR A 106 -14.98 -9.55 -2.45
CA THR A 106 -14.32 -9.96 -3.69
C THR A 106 -13.78 -8.75 -4.44
N ILE A 107 -12.52 -8.82 -4.85
CA ILE A 107 -11.95 -7.98 -5.91
C ILE A 107 -11.80 -8.85 -7.14
N SER A 108 -12.59 -8.55 -8.17
CA SER A 108 -12.56 -9.26 -9.45
C SER A 108 -11.92 -8.35 -10.49
N VAL A 109 -10.86 -8.83 -11.14
CA VAL A 109 -10.12 -8.08 -12.15
C VAL A 109 -10.07 -8.86 -13.47
N THR A 110 -10.34 -8.15 -14.55
CA THR A 110 -10.09 -8.61 -15.92
C THR A 110 -9.06 -7.69 -16.55
N VAL A 111 -7.96 -8.26 -17.03
CA VAL A 111 -6.95 -7.54 -17.80
C VAL A 111 -6.95 -8.04 -19.23
N ARG A 112 -6.96 -7.10 -20.19
CA ARG A 112 -6.86 -7.37 -21.61
C ARG A 112 -5.72 -6.55 -22.19
N ILE A 113 -4.74 -7.22 -22.78
CA ILE A 113 -3.62 -6.59 -23.50
C ILE A 113 -3.90 -6.76 -25.00
N GLN A 114 -3.79 -5.65 -25.74
CA GLN A 114 -3.99 -5.62 -27.18
C GLN A 114 -3.03 -4.61 -27.82
N GLY A 115 -1.98 -5.12 -28.48
CA GLY A 115 -0.94 -4.29 -29.07
C GLY A 115 -0.23 -3.46 -28.00
N GLU A 116 -0.30 -2.13 -28.11
CA GLU A 116 0.35 -1.20 -27.20
C GLU A 116 -0.55 -0.66 -26.07
N GLU A 117 -1.75 -1.23 -25.89
CA GLU A 117 -2.74 -0.80 -24.91
C GLU A 117 -3.16 -1.92 -23.94
N VAL A 118 -3.43 -1.53 -22.69
CA VAL A 118 -3.95 -2.43 -21.66
C VAL A 118 -5.28 -1.91 -21.12
N PHE A 119 -6.24 -2.81 -20.96
CA PHE A 119 -7.57 -2.52 -20.42
C PHE A 119 -7.78 -3.35 -19.16
N ILE A 120 -7.94 -2.67 -18.03
CA ILE A 120 -8.12 -3.27 -16.70
C ILE A 120 -9.53 -2.91 -16.21
N GLY A 121 -10.39 -3.92 -16.07
CA GLY A 121 -11.77 -3.78 -15.64
C GLY A 121 -12.04 -4.50 -14.33
N PHE A 122 -12.83 -3.88 -13.44
CA PHE A 122 -13.17 -4.41 -12.12
C PHE A 122 -14.64 -4.86 -12.00
N ASN A 123 -15.26 -5.25 -13.10
CA ASN A 123 -16.61 -5.81 -13.10
C ASN A 123 -16.65 -7.10 -12.27
N GLY A 124 -17.64 -7.24 -11.39
CA GLY A 124 -17.75 -8.36 -10.45
C GLY A 124 -17.13 -8.11 -9.07
N THR A 125 -16.43 -6.99 -8.89
CA THR A 125 -15.98 -6.54 -7.56
C THR A 125 -17.18 -6.23 -6.66
N SER A 126 -17.08 -6.59 -5.38
CA SER A 126 -18.14 -6.35 -4.39
C SER A 126 -18.60 -4.89 -4.34
N PRO A 127 -19.86 -4.63 -3.97
CA PRO A 127 -20.34 -3.28 -3.67
C PRO A 127 -19.47 -2.60 -2.60
N GLN A 128 -19.46 -1.27 -2.59
CA GLN A 128 -18.91 -0.53 -1.47
C GLN A 128 -19.60 -0.95 -0.15
N GLU A 129 -18.87 -0.91 0.95
CA GLU A 129 -19.25 -1.46 2.24
C GLU A 129 -19.32 -0.37 3.33
N SER A 130 -19.88 -0.70 4.50
CA SER A 130 -20.15 0.27 5.57
C SER A 130 -18.93 0.63 6.42
N GLY A 131 -17.91 -0.22 6.44
CA GLY A 131 -16.61 0.03 7.03
C GLY A 131 -15.73 0.93 6.16
N ASN A 132 -14.41 0.82 6.35
CA ASN A 132 -13.43 1.71 5.73
C ASN A 132 -12.56 1.05 4.65
N LEU A 133 -12.90 -0.17 4.20
CA LEU A 133 -12.15 -0.86 3.14
C LEU A 133 -12.48 -0.32 1.74
N ASN A 134 -13.35 0.67 1.64
CA ASN A 134 -13.68 1.29 0.37
C ASN A 134 -12.46 2.00 -0.22
N CYS A 135 -12.35 1.96 -1.53
CA CYS A 135 -11.23 2.50 -2.27
C CYS A 135 -11.76 3.45 -3.36
N PRO A 136 -11.37 4.74 -3.34
CA PRO A 136 -11.79 5.67 -4.36
C PRO A 136 -11.00 5.39 -5.66
N ILE A 137 -11.61 5.68 -6.81
CA ILE A 137 -11.02 5.34 -8.12
C ILE A 137 -9.58 5.84 -8.35
N PRO A 138 -9.11 6.98 -7.81
CA PRO A 138 -7.71 7.38 -7.97
C PRO A 138 -6.72 6.38 -7.35
N VAL A 139 -7.10 5.74 -6.24
CA VAL A 139 -6.25 4.77 -5.53
C VAL A 139 -6.21 3.46 -6.30
N THR A 140 -7.35 3.01 -6.82
CA THR A 140 -7.44 1.87 -7.75
C THR A 140 -6.56 2.08 -8.97
N ARG A 141 -6.60 3.28 -9.56
CA ARG A 141 -5.74 3.65 -10.69
C ARG A 141 -4.26 3.60 -10.32
N SER A 142 -3.91 4.10 -9.15
CA SER A 142 -2.53 4.09 -8.67
C SER A 142 -2.02 2.66 -8.43
N ALA A 143 -2.84 1.77 -7.86
CA ALA A 143 -2.48 0.36 -7.66
C ALA A 143 -2.26 -0.38 -8.99
N CYS A 144 -3.13 -0.16 -9.98
CA CYS A 144 -2.96 -0.72 -11.33
C CYS A 144 -1.67 -0.20 -11.98
N TYR A 145 -1.40 1.09 -11.85
CA TYR A 145 -0.20 1.69 -12.41
C TYR A 145 1.08 1.17 -11.76
N PHE A 146 1.06 0.96 -10.44
CA PHE A 146 2.15 0.29 -9.73
C PHE A 146 2.44 -1.08 -10.35
N VAL A 147 1.41 -1.92 -10.55
CA VAL A 147 1.59 -3.24 -11.15
C VAL A 147 2.14 -3.12 -12.58
N MET A 148 1.55 -2.25 -13.42
CA MET A 148 2.01 -2.09 -14.79
C MET A 148 3.48 -1.69 -14.85
N ARG A 149 3.95 -0.76 -14.00
CA ARG A 149 5.38 -0.42 -13.91
C ARG A 149 6.24 -1.57 -13.43
N ALA A 150 5.75 -2.37 -12.47
CA ALA A 150 6.50 -3.50 -11.91
C ALA A 150 6.69 -4.64 -12.92
N VAL A 151 5.71 -4.88 -13.80
CA VAL A 151 5.74 -5.97 -14.79
C VAL A 151 6.28 -5.54 -16.16
N THR A 152 6.44 -4.24 -16.39
CA THR A 152 7.01 -3.68 -17.63
C THR A 152 8.44 -3.20 -17.38
N ASP A 153 8.62 -1.89 -17.26
CA ASP A 153 9.91 -1.24 -17.14
C ASP A 153 9.87 -0.22 -15.98
N PRO A 154 10.61 -0.47 -14.89
CA PRO A 154 10.59 0.41 -13.72
C PRO A 154 11.27 1.76 -13.97
N ASP A 155 12.11 1.90 -15.00
CA ASP A 155 12.84 3.13 -15.33
C ASP A 155 12.00 4.11 -16.17
N ILE A 156 10.79 3.73 -16.57
CA ILE A 156 9.85 4.65 -17.21
C ILE A 156 9.57 5.83 -16.27
N PRO A 157 9.71 7.08 -16.75
CA PRO A 157 9.42 8.26 -15.92
C PRO A 157 8.00 8.21 -15.36
N ALA A 158 7.88 8.36 -14.05
CA ALA A 158 6.61 8.25 -13.34
C ALA A 158 5.75 9.51 -13.51
N ASN A 159 5.07 9.64 -14.65
CA ASN A 159 4.19 10.77 -14.94
C ASN A 159 2.93 10.34 -15.73
N ALA A 160 2.04 11.30 -15.99
CA ALA A 160 0.75 11.05 -16.64
C ALA A 160 0.84 10.43 -18.05
N GLY A 161 1.98 10.56 -18.74
CA GLY A 161 2.19 9.96 -20.06
C GLY A 161 2.19 8.43 -20.00
N ALA A 162 2.87 7.85 -19.01
CA ALA A 162 2.91 6.41 -18.80
C ALA A 162 1.54 5.80 -18.40
N LEU A 163 0.56 6.63 -18.05
CA LEU A 163 -0.81 6.20 -17.76
C LEU A 163 -1.71 6.19 -19.00
N ARG A 164 -1.34 6.88 -20.08
CA ARG A 164 -2.20 7.04 -21.27
C ARG A 164 -2.57 5.72 -21.96
N PRO A 165 -1.68 4.72 -22.11
CA PRO A 165 -2.05 3.43 -22.70
C PRO A 165 -2.71 2.45 -21.69
N VAL A 166 -2.96 2.89 -20.45
CA VAL A 166 -3.51 2.06 -19.37
C VAL A 166 -4.94 2.48 -19.05
N HIS A 167 -5.92 1.78 -19.61
CA HIS A 167 -7.34 2.09 -19.46
C HIS A 167 -7.93 1.33 -18.28
N ILE A 168 -8.42 2.06 -17.27
CA ILE A 168 -8.90 1.47 -16.02
C ILE A 168 -10.37 1.84 -15.80
N SER A 169 -11.21 0.82 -15.60
CA SER A 169 -12.65 0.98 -15.38
C SER A 169 -13.16 0.12 -14.22
N ALA A 170 -14.14 0.65 -13.49
CA ALA A 170 -14.79 -0.02 -12.38
C ALA A 170 -16.23 0.53 -12.23
N PRO A 171 -17.24 -0.31 -11.95
CA PRO A 171 -18.59 0.16 -11.70
C PRO A 171 -18.63 1.19 -10.57
N GLU A 172 -19.30 2.32 -10.78
CA GLU A 172 -19.44 3.33 -9.72
C GLU A 172 -20.24 2.77 -8.53
N GLY A 173 -19.75 2.98 -7.31
CA GLY A 173 -20.34 2.42 -6.10
C GLY A 173 -19.90 1.00 -5.77
N CYS A 174 -18.93 0.42 -6.50
CA CYS A 174 -18.23 -0.78 -6.06
C CYS A 174 -17.10 -0.44 -5.09
N LEU A 175 -16.56 -1.45 -4.41
CA LEU A 175 -15.51 -1.33 -3.41
C LEU A 175 -14.27 -0.55 -3.91
N VAL A 176 -13.94 -0.67 -5.20
CA VAL A 176 -12.77 -0.04 -5.83
C VAL A 176 -13.10 1.20 -6.67
N ASN A 177 -14.34 1.69 -6.57
CA ASN A 177 -14.79 2.96 -7.13
C ASN A 177 -15.92 3.51 -6.24
N ALA A 178 -15.59 3.68 -4.96
CA ALA A 178 -16.56 4.03 -3.95
C ALA A 178 -17.04 5.49 -4.07
N ARG A 179 -18.31 5.72 -3.73
CA ARG A 179 -18.92 7.05 -3.70
C ARG A 179 -18.77 7.70 -2.34
N PRO A 180 -18.55 9.03 -2.27
CA PRO A 180 -18.77 9.78 -1.05
C PRO A 180 -20.19 9.54 -0.50
N PRO A 181 -20.39 9.49 0.83
CA PRO A 181 -19.43 9.74 1.91
C PRO A 181 -18.80 8.46 2.49
N ALA A 182 -18.61 7.41 1.69
CA ALA A 182 -18.00 6.17 2.18
C ALA A 182 -16.61 6.42 2.78
N ALA A 183 -16.29 5.69 3.85
CA ALA A 183 -15.00 5.72 4.52
C ALA A 183 -13.96 4.96 3.67
N VAL A 184 -12.78 5.55 3.44
CA VAL A 184 -11.76 5.12 2.47
C VAL A 184 -10.34 4.92 3.03
N VAL A 185 -10.12 5.06 4.34
CA VAL A 185 -8.78 4.92 4.95
C VAL A 185 -8.16 3.56 4.64
N GLY A 186 -8.94 2.48 4.77
CA GLY A 186 -8.52 1.11 4.45
C GLY A 186 -8.30 0.87 2.96
N GLY A 187 -8.89 1.71 2.10
CA GLY A 187 -8.69 1.70 0.66
C GLY A 187 -7.23 1.84 0.24
N ASN A 188 -6.51 2.78 0.86
CA ASN A 188 -5.11 3.03 0.55
C ASN A 188 -4.16 1.93 1.02
N VAL A 189 -4.53 1.22 2.08
CA VAL A 189 -3.61 0.30 2.76
C VAL A 189 -3.88 -1.17 2.41
N GLU A 190 -5.10 -1.66 2.61
CA GLU A 190 -5.42 -3.08 2.41
C GLU A 190 -6.02 -3.33 1.02
N THR A 191 -6.98 -2.50 0.60
CA THR A 191 -7.66 -2.68 -0.68
C THR A 191 -6.72 -2.46 -1.87
N SER A 192 -5.83 -1.47 -1.79
CA SER A 192 -4.81 -1.22 -2.82
C SER A 192 -3.86 -2.42 -3.00
N GLN A 193 -3.44 -3.06 -1.90
CA GLN A 193 -2.64 -4.29 -1.93
C GLN A 193 -3.41 -5.42 -2.60
N ARG A 194 -4.68 -5.59 -2.26
CA ARG A 194 -5.51 -6.66 -2.84
C ARG A 194 -5.81 -6.45 -4.33
N ILE A 195 -5.98 -5.20 -4.77
CA ILE A 195 -6.07 -4.85 -6.20
C ILE A 195 -4.77 -5.25 -6.92
N ALA A 196 -3.61 -4.91 -6.35
CA ALA A 196 -2.32 -5.25 -6.94
C ALA A 196 -2.13 -6.78 -7.01
N ASP A 197 -2.42 -7.51 -5.93
CA ASP A 197 -2.34 -8.96 -5.85
C ASP A 197 -3.25 -9.67 -6.88
N ALA A 198 -4.49 -9.21 -7.03
CA ALA A 198 -5.43 -9.77 -8.00
C ALA A 198 -4.97 -9.51 -9.44
N LEU A 199 -4.45 -8.30 -9.73
CA LEU A 199 -3.97 -7.95 -11.07
C LEU A 199 -2.68 -8.72 -11.44
N VAL A 200 -1.74 -8.85 -10.50
CA VAL A 200 -0.55 -9.70 -10.67
C VAL A 200 -0.97 -11.15 -10.91
N LEU A 201 -1.96 -11.66 -10.15
CA LEU A 201 -2.48 -13.00 -10.35
C LEU A 201 -3.09 -13.19 -11.76
N ALA A 202 -3.83 -12.21 -12.27
CA ALA A 202 -4.37 -12.27 -13.64
C ALA A 202 -3.24 -12.30 -14.68
N LEU A 203 -2.25 -11.40 -14.56
CA LEU A 203 -1.11 -11.33 -15.48
C LEU A 203 -0.19 -12.56 -15.40
N SER A 204 -0.09 -13.21 -14.23
CA SER A 204 0.72 -14.42 -14.03
C SER A 204 0.25 -15.62 -14.86
N GLN A 205 -0.96 -15.57 -15.43
CA GLN A 205 -1.46 -16.57 -16.38
C GLN A 205 -0.86 -16.42 -17.78
N ALA A 206 -0.22 -15.28 -18.06
CA ALA A 206 0.35 -14.93 -19.36
C ALA A 206 1.88 -14.94 -19.37
N MET A 207 2.49 -14.65 -18.22
CA MET A 207 3.92 -14.45 -18.06
C MET A 207 4.38 -14.87 -16.68
N ASP A 208 5.67 -15.16 -16.54
CA ASP A 208 6.26 -15.51 -15.26
C ASP A 208 6.35 -14.28 -14.35
N LEU A 209 5.51 -14.25 -13.31
CA LEU A 209 5.52 -13.21 -12.28
C LEU A 209 5.84 -13.81 -10.90
N PRO A 210 6.34 -12.99 -9.96
CA PRO A 210 6.55 -13.44 -8.59
C PRO A 210 5.28 -13.99 -7.94
N ALA A 211 5.44 -14.88 -6.96
CA ALA A 211 4.38 -15.25 -6.05
C ALA A 211 3.87 -14.03 -5.24
N GLN A 212 2.72 -14.16 -4.58
CA GLN A 212 2.22 -13.08 -3.72
C GLN A 212 3.16 -12.87 -2.54
N GLY A 213 3.45 -11.62 -2.19
CA GLY A 213 4.07 -11.30 -0.92
C GLY A 213 3.04 -11.13 0.19
N GLN A 214 3.42 -10.55 1.32
CA GLN A 214 2.58 -10.48 2.52
C GLN A 214 1.17 -9.91 2.31
N GLY A 215 0.92 -9.10 1.27
CA GLY A 215 -0.43 -8.68 0.85
C GLY A 215 -1.22 -7.82 1.86
N THR A 216 -0.53 -7.20 2.81
CA THR A 216 -1.08 -6.30 3.84
C THR A 216 0.00 -5.34 4.31
N MET A 217 -0.37 -4.17 4.86
CA MET A 217 0.59 -3.26 5.50
C MET A 217 0.74 -3.52 7.01
N ASN A 218 -0.10 -4.40 7.58
CA ASN A 218 -0.17 -4.69 9.02
C ASN A 218 -0.26 -3.40 9.85
N ASN A 219 -1.27 -2.56 9.58
CA ASN A 219 -1.41 -1.29 10.27
C ASN A 219 -1.72 -1.52 11.75
N LEU A 220 -0.85 -0.98 12.60
CA LEU A 220 -0.98 -0.97 14.04
C LEU A 220 -1.09 0.49 14.49
N THR A 221 -2.18 0.81 15.18
CA THR A 221 -2.30 2.08 15.91
C THR A 221 -2.48 1.81 17.39
N LEU A 222 -1.72 2.51 18.21
CA LEU A 222 -1.85 2.53 19.67
C LEU A 222 -1.93 3.99 20.11
N GLY A 223 -2.95 4.36 20.87
CA GLY A 223 -3.01 5.73 21.37
C GLY A 223 -4.06 5.98 22.44
N ASN A 224 -3.86 7.08 23.15
CA ASN A 224 -4.75 7.63 24.16
C ASN A 224 -4.79 9.16 24.04
N GLU A 225 -5.11 9.87 25.12
CA GLU A 225 -5.14 11.34 25.13
C GLU A 225 -3.74 11.96 24.98
N ASP A 226 -2.70 11.28 25.46
CA ASP A 226 -1.33 11.79 25.53
C ASP A 226 -0.49 11.41 24.31
N PHE A 227 -0.75 10.24 23.69
CA PHE A 227 0.04 9.76 22.56
C PHE A 227 -0.78 9.08 21.46
N ASN A 228 -0.22 9.08 20.25
CA ASN A 228 -0.74 8.33 19.11
C ASN A 228 0.43 7.78 18.31
N TYR A 229 0.61 6.47 18.36
CA TYR A 229 1.62 5.72 17.65
C TYR A 229 0.97 4.97 16.49
N TYR A 230 1.53 5.13 15.28
CA TYR A 230 1.09 4.46 14.07
C TYR A 230 2.30 3.80 13.41
N GLU A 231 2.20 2.50 13.14
CA GLU A 231 3.22 1.73 12.45
C GLU A 231 2.59 0.86 11.37
N THR A 232 3.33 0.73 10.26
CA THR A 232 3.13 -0.33 9.27
C THR A 232 4.27 -1.33 9.46
N ILE A 233 3.99 -2.62 9.36
CA ILE A 233 4.98 -3.67 9.67
C ILE A 233 5.22 -4.52 8.43
N GLY A 234 6.48 -4.62 8.03
CA GLY A 234 6.94 -5.45 6.91
C GLY A 234 6.73 -6.96 7.12
N GLY A 235 6.91 -7.73 6.05
CA GLY A 235 6.68 -9.17 6.06
C GLY A 235 7.41 -9.87 4.93
N GLY A 236 6.96 -11.07 4.56
CA GLY A 236 7.61 -11.86 3.53
C GLY A 236 7.26 -11.41 2.11
N ALA A 237 8.26 -11.21 1.26
CA ALA A 237 8.06 -11.05 -0.18
C ALA A 237 7.82 -12.40 -0.86
N GLY A 238 7.03 -12.42 -1.92
CA GLY A 238 6.85 -13.61 -2.74
C GLY A 238 8.14 -13.98 -3.47
N ALA A 239 8.36 -15.27 -3.67
CA ALA A 239 9.50 -15.75 -4.46
C ALA A 239 9.34 -15.43 -5.95
N CYS A 240 10.46 -15.20 -6.61
CA CYS A 240 10.53 -14.95 -8.05
C CYS A 240 10.91 -16.24 -8.81
N PRO A 241 10.73 -16.26 -10.15
CA PRO A 241 11.20 -17.37 -10.97
C PRO A 241 12.68 -17.70 -10.81
N GLU A 242 13.51 -16.70 -10.46
CA GLU A 242 14.97 -16.75 -10.38
C GLU A 242 15.54 -16.73 -8.94
N ARG A 243 14.75 -16.38 -7.92
CA ARG A 243 15.27 -16.21 -6.55
C ARG A 243 14.22 -16.33 -5.46
N ASN A 244 14.68 -16.63 -4.25
CA ASN A 244 13.88 -16.57 -3.04
C ASN A 244 13.34 -15.16 -2.78
N GLY A 245 12.19 -15.08 -2.10
CA GLY A 245 11.63 -13.82 -1.61
C GLY A 245 12.45 -13.28 -0.44
N ALA A 246 12.54 -11.95 -0.34
CA ALA A 246 13.15 -11.26 0.79
C ALA A 246 12.26 -11.33 2.04
N SER A 247 12.88 -11.51 3.21
CA SER A 247 12.18 -11.60 4.50
C SER A 247 12.10 -10.24 5.20
N GLY A 248 10.99 -9.99 5.90
CA GLY A 248 10.80 -8.85 6.79
C GLY A 248 10.89 -7.46 6.15
N ILE A 249 10.44 -7.30 4.91
CA ILE A 249 10.48 -6.03 4.19
C ILE A 249 9.09 -5.44 3.94
N HIS A 250 9.04 -4.13 3.69
CA HIS A 250 7.88 -3.50 3.08
C HIS A 250 7.86 -3.79 1.58
N LEU A 251 6.69 -4.15 1.04
CA LEU A 251 6.52 -4.54 -0.36
C LEU A 251 5.11 -4.23 -0.88
N GLY A 252 4.97 -4.14 -2.20
CA GLY A 252 3.71 -3.78 -2.84
C GLY A 252 3.48 -2.27 -2.79
N THR A 253 2.33 -1.84 -2.28
CA THR A 253 1.94 -0.42 -2.21
C THR A 253 2.48 0.33 -0.99
N THR A 254 3.44 -0.24 -0.26
CA THR A 254 4.12 0.37 0.91
C THR A 254 5.61 0.57 0.65
N ASN A 255 6.16 1.70 1.11
CA ASN A 255 7.57 2.10 0.94
C ASN A 255 8.17 2.72 2.22
N THR A 256 7.64 2.36 3.39
CA THR A 256 8.12 2.85 4.68
C THR A 256 9.36 2.09 5.15
N LEU A 257 10.22 2.77 5.90
CA LEU A 257 11.29 2.12 6.67
C LEU A 257 10.72 1.69 8.03
N ASN A 258 11.34 0.69 8.64
CA ASN A 258 10.96 0.25 9.99
C ASN A 258 11.24 1.36 11.02
N THR A 259 10.43 1.42 12.07
CA THR A 259 10.68 2.32 13.20
C THR A 259 11.84 1.78 14.04
N PRO A 260 12.92 2.54 14.28
CA PRO A 260 13.97 2.12 15.20
C PRO A 260 13.42 1.91 16.60
N VAL A 261 13.83 0.81 17.26
CA VAL A 261 13.35 0.45 18.60
C VAL A 261 13.60 1.58 19.61
N GLU A 262 14.82 2.09 19.67
CA GLU A 262 15.20 3.15 20.60
C GLU A 262 14.37 4.43 20.38
N ALA A 263 14.13 4.80 19.11
CA ALA A 263 13.34 5.98 18.78
C ALA A 263 11.87 5.84 19.23
N LEU A 264 11.30 4.64 19.07
CA LEU A 264 9.96 4.33 19.55
C LEU A 264 9.88 4.43 21.08
N GLU A 265 10.78 3.77 21.79
CA GLU A 265 10.75 3.72 23.26
C GLU A 265 11.06 5.08 23.92
N MET A 266 11.83 5.93 23.25
CA MET A 266 12.05 7.31 23.70
C MET A 266 10.82 8.21 23.51
N ALA A 267 10.02 7.97 22.47
CA ALA A 267 8.93 8.85 22.09
C ALA A 267 7.57 8.45 22.68
N PHE A 268 7.38 7.17 23.01
CA PHE A 268 6.09 6.62 23.41
C PHE A 268 6.20 5.77 24.68
N PRO A 269 5.12 5.65 25.48
CA PRO A 269 5.06 4.76 26.64
C PRO A 269 4.87 3.30 26.19
N LEU A 270 5.81 2.81 25.38
CA LEU A 270 5.80 1.51 24.74
C LEU A 270 7.20 0.89 24.86
N ARG A 271 7.27 -0.43 24.97
CA ARG A 271 8.53 -1.18 25.00
C ARG A 271 8.49 -2.33 24.01
N VAL A 272 9.53 -2.45 23.19
CA VAL A 272 9.66 -3.56 22.25
C VAL A 272 10.23 -4.76 22.98
N GLU A 273 9.48 -5.87 22.98
CA GLU A 273 9.95 -7.12 23.58
C GLU A 273 10.59 -8.06 22.55
N ARG A 274 10.03 -8.09 21.34
CA ARG A 274 10.52 -8.92 20.24
C ARG A 274 10.47 -8.15 18.94
N TYR A 275 11.53 -8.28 18.16
CA TYR A 275 11.54 -7.90 16.76
C TYR A 275 12.49 -8.82 16.00
N GLU A 276 11.93 -9.84 15.35
CA GLU A 276 12.70 -10.90 14.71
C GLU A 276 12.00 -11.47 13.48
N LEU A 277 12.71 -12.24 12.66
CA LEU A 277 12.10 -12.94 11.55
C LEU A 277 11.23 -14.09 12.05
N ARG A 278 10.04 -14.23 11.45
CA ARG A 278 9.12 -15.34 11.70
C ARG A 278 9.54 -16.56 10.87
N HIS A 279 10.61 -17.22 11.30
CA HIS A 279 11.24 -18.30 10.53
C HIS A 279 10.27 -19.41 10.09
N GLY A 280 10.35 -19.77 8.81
CA GLY A 280 9.52 -20.82 8.21
C GLY A 280 8.08 -20.40 7.92
N SER A 281 7.80 -19.09 7.91
CA SER A 281 6.53 -18.55 7.45
C SER A 281 6.45 -18.39 5.93
N GLY A 282 7.59 -18.32 5.25
CA GLY A 282 7.66 -18.31 3.78
C GLY A 282 7.18 -19.62 3.15
N GLY A 283 6.44 -19.50 2.04
CA GLY A 283 5.93 -20.60 1.26
C GLY A 283 7.05 -21.43 0.63
N ARG A 284 6.86 -22.75 0.58
CA ARG A 284 7.84 -23.68 -0.01
C ARG A 284 7.75 -23.64 -1.53
N GLY A 285 8.89 -23.70 -2.21
CA GLY A 285 8.97 -23.85 -3.66
C GLY A 285 10.38 -24.20 -4.08
N ARG A 286 10.65 -24.26 -5.39
CA ARG A 286 12.03 -24.22 -5.91
C ARG A 286 12.76 -22.99 -5.35
N HIS A 287 12.05 -21.87 -5.33
CA HIS A 287 12.41 -20.70 -4.56
C HIS A 287 11.41 -20.48 -3.43
N ARG A 288 11.93 -20.24 -2.23
CA ARG A 288 11.12 -20.03 -1.03
C ARG A 288 10.64 -18.60 -0.96
N GLY A 289 9.40 -18.40 -0.51
CA GLY A 289 8.93 -17.08 -0.13
C GLY A 289 9.71 -16.55 1.07
N GLY A 290 9.76 -15.24 1.22
CA GLY A 290 10.37 -14.60 2.38
C GLY A 290 9.58 -14.87 3.66
N ASP A 291 10.28 -14.87 4.78
CA ASP A 291 9.65 -14.96 6.09
C ASP A 291 9.07 -13.60 6.51
N GLY A 292 7.95 -13.63 7.24
CA GLY A 292 7.40 -12.48 7.94
C GLY A 292 8.26 -12.07 9.14
N VAL A 293 7.70 -11.23 10.01
CA VAL A 293 8.33 -10.81 11.27
C VAL A 293 7.41 -11.07 12.45
N VAL A 294 8.00 -11.18 13.64
CA VAL A 294 7.31 -11.10 14.91
C VAL A 294 7.65 -9.75 15.53
N ARG A 295 6.64 -8.94 15.81
CA ARG A 295 6.75 -7.61 16.42
C ARG A 295 5.92 -7.58 17.70
N SER A 296 6.56 -7.63 18.87
CA SER A 296 5.89 -7.60 20.18
C SER A 296 6.16 -6.28 20.89
N ILE A 297 5.10 -5.58 21.30
CA ILE A 297 5.16 -4.28 21.97
C ILE A 297 4.36 -4.38 23.28
N ARG A 298 5.06 -4.20 24.39
CA ARG A 298 4.46 -4.03 25.72
C ARG A 298 4.03 -2.58 25.91
N LEU A 299 2.80 -2.39 26.39
CA LEU A 299 2.31 -1.08 26.78
C LEU A 299 2.83 -0.69 28.17
N LEU A 300 3.25 0.56 28.34
CA LEU A 300 3.62 1.15 29.64
C LEU A 300 2.52 2.07 30.19
N ALA A 301 1.47 2.32 29.42
CA ALA A 301 0.27 3.06 29.80
C ALA A 301 -0.95 2.47 29.05
N PRO A 302 -2.17 2.57 29.61
CA PRO A 302 -3.37 2.14 28.91
C PRO A 302 -3.56 2.89 27.58
N ALA A 303 -4.05 2.19 26.57
CA ALA A 303 -4.28 2.77 25.26
C ALA A 303 -5.43 2.06 24.53
N ARG A 304 -5.89 2.68 23.45
CA ARG A 304 -6.76 2.04 22.48
C ARG A 304 -5.92 1.45 21.36
N LEU A 305 -6.09 0.16 21.12
CA LEU A 305 -5.52 -0.56 20.00
C LEU A 305 -6.48 -0.50 18.80
N SER A 306 -5.94 -0.20 17.63
CA SER A 306 -6.64 -0.36 16.35
C SER A 306 -5.75 -1.14 15.38
N LEU A 307 -6.25 -2.28 14.94
CA LEU A 307 -5.62 -3.14 13.96
C LEU A 307 -6.35 -3.01 12.63
N LEU A 308 -5.59 -2.84 11.55
CA LEU A 308 -6.08 -2.94 10.20
C LEU A 308 -5.08 -3.75 9.38
N SER A 309 -5.39 -5.03 9.26
CA SER A 309 -4.55 -6.04 8.62
C SER A 309 -5.41 -7.06 7.87
N ASP A 310 -4.79 -7.70 6.88
CA ASP A 310 -5.39 -8.76 6.09
C ASP A 310 -4.46 -9.99 6.07
N ARG A 311 -4.82 -11.03 5.31
CA ARG A 311 -4.03 -12.27 5.22
C ARG A 311 -3.90 -12.98 6.56
N ARG A 312 -4.97 -12.95 7.37
CA ARG A 312 -5.09 -13.69 8.63
C ARG A 312 -5.84 -15.00 8.42
N ARG A 313 -6.80 -15.03 7.49
CA ARG A 313 -7.51 -16.25 7.04
C ARG A 313 -6.86 -16.87 5.80
N TYR A 314 -6.44 -16.07 4.84
CA TYR A 314 -5.87 -16.52 3.57
C TYR A 314 -4.40 -16.13 3.45
N GLY A 315 -3.51 -17.14 3.46
CA GLY A 315 -2.08 -16.90 3.23
C GLY A 315 -1.78 -16.39 1.82
N PRO A 316 -0.67 -15.67 1.61
CA PRO A 316 -0.23 -15.28 0.28
C PRO A 316 -0.01 -16.49 -0.64
N ARG A 317 -0.59 -16.45 -1.84
CA ARG A 317 -0.53 -17.56 -2.80
C ARG A 317 0.87 -17.74 -3.36
N GLY A 318 1.29 -19.00 -3.49
CA GLY A 318 2.46 -19.36 -4.29
C GLY A 318 2.21 -19.23 -5.79
N ALA A 319 3.27 -19.32 -6.58
CA ALA A 319 3.21 -19.26 -8.04
C ALA A 319 3.92 -20.47 -8.67
N ALA A 320 3.51 -20.84 -9.90
CA ALA A 320 4.10 -21.94 -10.67
C ALA A 320 4.23 -23.28 -9.90
N GLY A 321 3.26 -23.60 -9.04
CA GLY A 321 3.27 -24.81 -8.20
C GLY A 321 4.00 -24.68 -6.85
N GLY A 322 4.47 -23.48 -6.50
CA GLY A 322 4.93 -23.17 -5.15
C GLY A 322 3.76 -23.12 -4.14
N GLY A 323 4.06 -23.47 -2.89
CA GLY A 323 3.12 -23.44 -1.78
C GLY A 323 2.88 -22.03 -1.23
N PRO A 324 1.75 -21.82 -0.52
CA PRO A 324 1.41 -20.52 0.05
C PRO A 324 2.32 -20.14 1.23
N GLY A 325 2.47 -18.85 1.46
CA GLY A 325 3.02 -18.31 2.71
C GLY A 325 2.05 -18.51 3.87
N ARG A 326 2.57 -18.62 5.09
CA ARG A 326 1.73 -18.72 6.28
C ARG A 326 0.96 -17.41 6.49
N PRO A 327 -0.33 -17.47 6.87
CA PRO A 327 -1.07 -16.32 7.34
C PRO A 327 -0.37 -15.62 8.52
N GLY A 328 -0.64 -14.33 8.65
CA GLY A 328 -0.28 -13.55 9.82
C GLY A 328 -1.23 -13.82 10.99
N ARG A 329 -0.87 -13.35 12.18
CA ARG A 329 -1.68 -13.43 13.40
C ARG A 329 -1.51 -12.16 14.22
N ASN A 330 -2.55 -11.75 14.93
CA ASN A 330 -2.51 -10.66 15.88
C ASN A 330 -2.83 -11.22 17.26
N LEU A 331 -2.08 -10.81 18.28
CA LEU A 331 -2.20 -11.35 19.63
C LEU A 331 -2.20 -10.21 20.64
N VAL A 332 -3.00 -10.34 21.70
CA VAL A 332 -2.92 -9.54 22.92
C VAL A 332 -2.75 -10.50 24.08
N ASN A 333 -1.62 -10.45 24.78
CA ASN A 333 -1.26 -11.39 25.85
C ASN A 333 -1.44 -12.87 25.45
N ASP A 334 -0.94 -13.22 24.25
CA ASP A 334 -1.07 -14.53 23.60
C ASP A 334 -2.50 -14.96 23.20
N GLY A 335 -3.52 -14.19 23.54
CA GLY A 335 -4.88 -14.34 23.03
C GLY A 335 -4.98 -13.81 21.59
N GLU A 336 -5.44 -14.65 20.66
CA GLU A 336 -5.57 -14.25 19.26
C GLU A 336 -6.75 -13.30 19.06
N VAL A 337 -6.49 -12.20 18.35
CA VAL A 337 -7.45 -11.15 17.99
C VAL A 337 -7.55 -11.02 16.47
N GLY A 338 -8.64 -10.42 15.99
CA GLY A 338 -8.96 -10.26 14.58
C GLY A 338 -8.00 -9.38 13.80
N GLY A 339 -8.11 -9.45 12.47
CA GLY A 339 -7.33 -8.63 11.55
C GLY A 339 -7.73 -7.16 11.53
N LYS A 340 -9.00 -6.87 11.84
CA LYS A 340 -9.65 -5.56 11.72
C LYS A 340 -10.43 -5.29 13.01
N GLU A 341 -9.71 -4.99 14.07
CA GLU A 341 -10.25 -4.93 15.42
C GLU A 341 -9.86 -3.64 16.14
N MET A 342 -10.72 -3.23 17.06
CA MET A 342 -10.49 -2.10 17.93
C MET A 342 -10.88 -2.48 19.35
N LEU A 343 -9.93 -2.38 20.28
CA LEU A 343 -10.13 -2.76 21.68
C LEU A 343 -9.28 -1.89 22.60
N ASP A 344 -9.67 -1.81 23.86
CA ASP A 344 -8.89 -1.14 24.91
C ASP A 344 -7.88 -2.13 25.48
N VAL A 345 -6.63 -1.69 25.63
CA VAL A 345 -5.50 -2.47 26.14
C VAL A 345 -4.90 -1.73 27.35
N GLU A 346 -4.53 -2.50 28.37
CA GLU A 346 -4.07 -1.97 29.64
C GLU A 346 -2.55 -1.82 29.69
N ALA A 347 -2.06 -1.11 30.71
CA ALA A 347 -0.63 -1.12 31.00
C ALA A 347 -0.15 -2.56 31.27
N ALA A 348 1.07 -2.86 30.81
CA ALA A 348 1.70 -4.17 30.81
C ALA A 348 1.14 -5.20 29.81
N ASP A 349 0.03 -4.94 29.11
CA ASP A 349 -0.40 -5.80 28.00
C ASP A 349 0.66 -5.84 26.90
N VAL A 350 0.78 -6.98 26.22
CA VAL A 350 1.68 -7.18 25.09
C VAL A 350 0.89 -7.42 23.81
N VAL A 351 1.00 -6.48 22.87
CA VAL A 351 0.45 -6.62 21.53
C VAL A 351 1.53 -7.22 20.64
N THR A 352 1.24 -8.38 20.03
CA THR A 352 2.14 -9.05 19.09
C THR A 352 1.52 -9.15 17.71
N ILE A 353 2.26 -8.69 16.71
CA ILE A 353 1.92 -8.85 15.30
C ILE A 353 2.90 -9.86 14.69
N GLU A 354 2.36 -11.01 14.29
CA GLU A 354 3.04 -11.97 13.43
C GLU A 354 2.65 -11.68 11.98
N THR A 355 3.54 -11.11 11.18
CA THR A 355 3.20 -10.76 9.80
C THR A 355 3.21 -11.99 8.88
N PRO A 356 2.46 -11.96 7.76
CA PRO A 356 2.45 -13.07 6.81
C PRO A 356 3.83 -13.29 6.16
N GLY A 357 4.12 -14.54 5.81
CA GLY A 357 5.22 -14.87 4.90
C GLY A 357 4.81 -14.65 3.44
N GLY A 358 5.77 -14.69 2.51
CA GLY A 358 5.48 -14.66 1.07
C GLY A 358 5.21 -16.05 0.49
N GLY A 359 4.52 -16.14 -0.65
CA GLY A 359 4.35 -17.38 -1.40
C GLY A 359 5.65 -17.91 -2.00
N GLY A 360 5.77 -19.23 -2.11
CA GLY A 360 6.87 -19.88 -2.81
C GLY A 360 6.67 -19.89 -4.33
N TYR A 361 7.75 -20.11 -5.07
CA TYR A 361 7.72 -20.19 -6.53
C TYR A 361 8.28 -21.53 -7.02
N GLY A 362 7.57 -22.18 -7.95
CA GLY A 362 7.99 -23.45 -8.54
C GLY A 362 7.74 -24.64 -7.61
N VAL A 363 7.58 -25.83 -8.19
CA VAL A 363 7.46 -27.08 -7.42
C VAL A 363 8.71 -27.28 -6.54
N PRO A 364 8.57 -27.59 -5.23
CA PRO A 364 9.71 -27.90 -4.38
C PRO A 364 10.50 -29.09 -4.93
N GLY A 365 11.82 -28.97 -5.05
CA GLY A 365 12.67 -30.14 -5.32
C GLY A 365 12.49 -31.20 -4.23
N ARG A 366 12.60 -32.48 -4.58
CA ARG A 366 12.70 -33.54 -3.56
C ARG A 366 13.92 -33.23 -2.69
N VAL A 367 13.69 -33.10 -1.39
CA VAL A 367 14.77 -33.07 -0.41
C VAL A 367 15.35 -34.50 -0.42
N THR A 368 16.51 -34.68 -1.04
CA THR A 368 17.29 -35.91 -0.92
C THR A 368 18.00 -35.95 0.42
#